data_AF-A0A3R9XEV8-F1
#
_entry.id   AF-A0A3R9XEV8-F1
#
_cell.length_a   1.000
_cell.length_b   1.000
_cell.length_c   1.000
_cell.angle_alpha   90.00
_cell.angle_beta   90.00
_cell.angle_gamma   90.00
#
_symmetry.space_group_name_H-M   'P 1'
#
loop_
_entity.id
_entity.type
_entity.pdbx_description
1 polymer ?
#
loop_
_entity_poly.entity_id
_entity_poly.type
_entity_poly.pdbx_seq_one_letter_code
_entity_poly.pdbx_strand_id
1 'polypeptide(L)'
;MTISRTWGTATFTTYGDELKVKDLTADGYSVHAKIQRYQKVNIDAWSWVDHRTGCYDTTTTSHTTDGYSVCDYDLIENDPVRVCIVRSKDGVRYGDWVCSAQTQA
;
A
#
# COMPACT_ATOMS: atom_id res chain seq x y z
N MET A 1 1.12 1.60 10.85
CA MET A 1 0.22 0.49 10.47
C MET A 1 0.89 -0.38 9.41
N THR A 2 0.84 -1.71 9.53
CA THR A 2 1.55 -2.61 8.61
C THR A 2 0.63 -3.71 8.09
N ILE A 3 0.76 -4.04 6.81
CA ILE A 3 0.25 -5.27 6.20
C ILE A 3 1.41 -6.09 5.66
N SER A 4 1.38 -7.39 5.91
CA SER A 4 2.41 -8.32 5.49
C SER A 4 1.80 -9.58 4.89
N ARG A 5 2.43 -10.06 3.83
CA ARG A 5 2.21 -11.35 3.17
C ARG A 5 3.56 -12.00 2.94
N THR A 6 3.56 -13.29 2.62
CA THR A 6 4.79 -14.06 2.38
C THR A 6 5.66 -13.49 1.26
N TRP A 7 5.07 -12.74 0.34
CA TRP A 7 5.72 -12.14 -0.83
C TRP A 7 5.96 -10.62 -0.68
N GLY A 8 5.49 -9.97 0.38
CA GLY A 8 5.56 -8.51 0.42
C GLY A 8 5.00 -7.86 1.67
N THR A 9 5.46 -6.64 1.94
CA THR A 9 4.98 -5.81 3.05
C THR A 9 4.71 -4.39 2.61
N ALA A 10 3.76 -3.75 3.28
CA ALA A 10 3.63 -2.31 3.24
C ALA A 10 3.35 -1.75 4.64
N THR A 11 4.07 -0.69 5.01
CA THR A 11 3.97 -0.01 6.29
C THR A 11 3.68 1.46 6.06
N PHE A 12 2.55 1.92 6.59
CA PHE A 12 2.19 3.33 6.61
C PHE A 12 2.50 3.94 7.97
N THR A 13 3.20 5.06 7.97
CA THR A 13 3.47 5.90 9.13
C THR A 13 2.60 7.16 9.03
N THR A 14 1.75 7.36 10.03
CA THR A 14 0.85 8.52 10.13
C THR A 14 1.61 9.82 10.31
N TYR A 15 2.64 9.80 11.15
CA TYR A 15 3.57 10.92 11.28
C TYR A 15 4.44 11.04 10.03
N GLY A 16 4.08 11.98 9.15
CA GLY A 16 4.74 12.23 7.86
C GLY A 16 4.08 11.56 6.66
N ASP A 17 2.92 10.94 6.83
CA ASP A 17 2.11 10.35 5.74
C ASP A 17 2.90 9.44 4.78
N GLU A 18 3.80 8.65 5.34
CA GLU A 18 4.80 7.89 4.59
C GLU A 18 4.37 6.43 4.40
N LEU A 19 4.32 5.95 3.15
CA LEU A 19 4.09 4.54 2.84
C LEU A 19 5.39 3.87 2.37
N LYS A 20 5.89 2.91 3.15
CA LYS A 20 7.00 2.04 2.78
C LYS A 20 6.48 0.74 2.22
N VAL A 21 7.02 0.30 1.09
CA VAL A 21 6.68 -0.94 0.41
C VAL A 21 7.94 -1.74 0.22
N LYS A 22 7.85 -3.05 0.43
CA LYS A 22 8.98 -3.96 0.23
C LYS A 22 8.51 -5.28 -0.36
N ASP A 23 9.17 -5.68 -1.43
CA ASP A 23 9.13 -7.06 -1.92
C ASP A 23 10.03 -7.94 -1.04
N LEU A 24 9.49 -9.07 -0.60
CA LEU A 24 10.23 -10.03 0.24
C LEU A 24 10.83 -11.18 -0.57
N THR A 25 10.49 -11.29 -1.85
CA THR A 25 10.71 -12.48 -2.68
C THR A 25 11.33 -12.14 -4.03
N ALA A 26 12.48 -12.74 -4.29
CA ALA A 26 13.22 -12.65 -5.54
C ALA A 26 12.62 -13.53 -6.66
N ASP A 27 11.36 -13.32 -7.03
CA ASP A 27 10.64 -14.21 -7.96
C ASP A 27 10.11 -13.53 -9.23
N GLY A 28 10.59 -12.32 -9.49
CA GLY A 28 10.24 -11.54 -10.68
C GLY A 28 8.83 -10.94 -10.64
N TYR A 29 8.18 -10.96 -9.48
CA TYR A 29 7.02 -10.13 -9.20
C TYR A 29 7.45 -8.83 -8.52
N SER A 30 6.50 -7.92 -8.38
CA SER A 30 6.60 -6.67 -7.63
C SER A 30 5.47 -6.59 -6.60
N VAL A 31 5.70 -5.80 -5.56
CA VAL A 31 4.67 -5.46 -4.57
C VAL A 31 4.12 -4.09 -4.88
N HIS A 32 2.82 -4.02 -5.10
CA HIS A 32 2.12 -2.75 -5.26
C HIS A 32 1.32 -2.47 -3.99
N ALA A 33 1.42 -1.25 -3.48
CA ALA A 33 0.68 -0.78 -2.34
C ALA A 33 -0.09 0.50 -2.64
N LYS A 34 -1.17 0.71 -1.90
CA LYS A 34 -1.98 1.94 -1.96
C LYS A 34 -2.60 2.25 -0.61
N ILE A 35 -2.96 3.51 -0.41
CA ILE A 35 -3.81 3.95 0.69
C ILE A 35 -5.23 4.12 0.18
N GLN A 36 -6.19 3.59 0.93
CA GLN A 36 -7.61 3.87 0.74
C GLN A 36 -8.14 4.70 1.89
N ARG A 37 -9.00 5.67 1.59
CA ARG A 37 -9.74 6.48 2.56
C ARG A 37 -11.19 6.02 2.62
N TYR A 38 -11.78 6.03 3.80
CA TYR A 38 -13.22 5.80 3.96
C TYR A 38 -13.95 7.11 3.74
N GLN A 39 -14.56 7.27 2.57
CA GLN A 39 -15.24 8.50 2.21
C GLN A 39 -16.67 8.27 1.77
N LYS A 40 -17.48 9.31 1.93
CA LYS A 40 -18.86 9.32 1.48
C LYS A 40 -18.87 9.34 -0.05
N VAL A 41 -19.39 8.27 -0.66
CA VAL A 41 -19.49 8.13 -2.12
C VAL A 41 -20.87 8.50 -2.65
N ASN A 42 -21.90 8.48 -1.80
CA ASN A 42 -23.24 8.94 -2.11
C ASN A 42 -23.98 9.38 -0.83
N ILE A 43 -25.20 9.91 -0.94
CA ILE A 43 -25.96 10.49 0.17
C ILE A 43 -26.11 9.52 1.38
N ASP A 44 -26.24 8.22 1.11
CA ASP A 44 -26.40 7.17 2.13
C ASP A 44 -25.32 6.07 2.06
N ALA A 45 -24.23 6.30 1.33
CA ALA A 45 -23.21 5.28 1.09
C ALA A 45 -21.79 5.80 1.37
N TRP A 46 -21.05 5.01 2.12
CA TRP A 46 -19.62 5.20 2.37
C TRP A 46 -18.85 4.02 1.78
N SER A 47 -17.68 4.31 1.22
CA SER A 47 -16.84 3.27 0.66
C SER A 47 -15.37 3.60 0.87
N TRP A 48 -14.56 2.55 0.84
CA TRP A 48 -13.12 2.66 0.69
C TRP A 48 -12.81 3.07 -0.75
N VAL A 49 -12.12 4.18 -0.90
CA VAL A 49 -11.71 4.71 -2.20
C VAL A 49 -10.21 4.97 -2.17
N ASP A 50 -9.55 4.68 -3.28
CA ASP A 50 -8.11 4.90 -3.42
C ASP A 50 -7.82 6.40 -3.29
N HIS A 51 -6.98 6.78 -2.31
CA HIS A 51 -6.56 8.18 -2.13
C HIS A 51 -5.60 8.61 -3.23
N ARG A 52 -4.70 7.69 -3.65
CA ARG A 52 -3.83 7.82 -4.81
C ARG A 52 -3.38 6.43 -5.26
N THR A 53 -3.23 6.21 -6.56
CA THR A 53 -2.65 4.97 -7.09
C THR A 53 -1.13 4.98 -6.98
N GLY A 54 -0.61 4.07 -6.15
CA GLY A 54 0.59 3.30 -6.44
C GLY A 54 1.87 3.80 -5.78
N CYS A 55 2.15 3.29 -4.57
CA CYS A 55 3.54 3.05 -4.20
C CYS A 55 3.88 1.62 -4.61
N TYR A 56 4.92 1.40 -5.40
CA TYR A 56 5.27 0.05 -5.83
C TYR A 56 6.76 -0.16 -5.70
N ASP A 57 7.10 -1.36 -5.26
CA ASP A 57 8.47 -1.84 -5.22
C ASP A 57 8.64 -2.90 -6.31
N THR A 58 9.36 -2.54 -7.37
CA THR A 58 9.70 -3.41 -8.51
C THR A 58 11.10 -3.98 -8.40
N THR A 59 11.76 -3.93 -7.24
CA THR A 59 13.11 -4.46 -7.08
C THR A 59 13.10 -5.98 -7.20
N THR A 60 13.32 -6.47 -8.42
CA THR A 60 13.23 -7.89 -8.77
C THR A 60 14.44 -8.72 -8.32
N THR A 61 15.53 -8.12 -7.82
CA THR A 61 16.63 -8.75 -7.05
C THR A 61 17.80 -7.77 -6.84
N SER A 62 18.55 -7.97 -5.74
CA SER A 62 19.96 -7.59 -5.49
C SER A 62 20.37 -6.23 -4.91
N HIS A 63 19.48 -5.28 -4.61
CA HIS A 63 19.84 -4.09 -3.81
C HIS A 63 18.71 -3.79 -2.84
N THR A 64 18.69 -4.30 -1.62
CA THR A 64 19.58 -3.85 -0.56
C THR A 64 19.16 -4.61 0.70
N THR A 65 20.08 -4.76 1.63
CA THR A 65 19.85 -5.28 2.98
C THR A 65 18.72 -4.53 3.72
N ASP A 66 18.29 -3.35 3.22
CA ASP A 66 17.28 -2.45 3.81
C ASP A 66 16.30 -1.79 2.79
N GLY A 67 16.08 -2.38 1.61
CA GLY A 67 15.37 -1.71 0.51
C GLY A 67 13.87 -1.58 0.73
N TYR A 68 13.39 -0.34 0.83
CA TYR A 68 11.97 -0.01 0.76
C TYR A 68 11.78 1.01 -0.35
N SER A 69 10.72 0.84 -1.13
CA SER A 69 10.15 1.93 -1.90
C SER A 69 9.30 2.80 -0.96
N VAL A 70 9.64 4.08 -0.87
CA VAL A 70 8.96 5.04 0.00
C VAL A 70 8.15 5.99 -0.86
N CYS A 71 6.89 6.20 -0.49
CA CYS A 71 6.03 7.17 -1.15
C CYS A 71 5.30 8.01 -0.13
N ASP A 72 5.41 9.31 -0.29
CA ASP A 72 4.72 10.28 0.54
C ASP A 72 3.29 10.50 0.04
N TYR A 73 2.39 10.59 1.00
CA TYR A 73 1.01 10.97 0.81
C TYR A 73 0.76 12.30 1.51
N ASP A 74 -0.32 12.97 1.12
CA ASP A 74 -0.83 14.15 1.81
C ASP A 74 -2.23 13.79 2.27
N LEU A 75 -2.36 13.37 3.53
CA LEU A 75 -3.61 12.91 4.11
C LEU A 75 -4.20 13.98 5.01
N ILE A 76 -5.52 13.99 5.10
CA ILE A 76 -6.21 14.85 6.05
C ILE A 76 -6.09 14.21 7.43
N GLU A 77 -5.71 15.00 8.42
CA GLU A 77 -5.58 14.55 9.81
C GLU A 77 -6.87 13.88 10.31
N ASN A 78 -6.73 12.74 10.99
CA ASN A 78 -7.83 11.92 11.51
C ASN A 78 -8.77 11.33 10.46
N ASP A 79 -8.33 11.21 9.20
CA ASP A 79 -9.10 10.48 8.21
C ASP A 79 -8.97 8.96 8.41
N PRO A 80 -10.08 8.21 8.30
CA PRO A 80 -10.02 6.76 8.32
C PRO A 80 -9.31 6.23 7.07
N VAL A 81 -8.16 5.60 7.26
CA VAL A 81 -7.32 5.05 6.19
C VAL A 81 -7.03 3.57 6.39
N ARG A 82 -6.79 2.86 5.29
CA ARG A 82 -6.23 1.51 5.29
C ARG A 82 -5.20 1.35 4.18
N VAL A 83 -4.19 0.51 4.41
CA VAL A 83 -3.16 0.20 3.41
C VAL A 83 -3.52 -1.10 2.75
N CYS A 84 -3.49 -1.14 1.43
CA CYS A 84 -3.71 -2.35 0.66
C CYS A 84 -2.47 -2.71 -0.14
N ILE A 85 -2.17 -4.00 -0.25
CA ILE A 85 -1.12 -4.54 -1.10
C ILE A 85 -1.67 -5.56 -2.10
N VAL A 86 -1.02 -5.65 -3.24
CA VAL A 86 -1.23 -6.70 -4.23
C VAL A 86 0.07 -7.05 -4.92
N ARG A 87 0.14 -8.26 -5.42
CA ARG A 87 1.26 -8.74 -6.21
C ARG A 87 1.04 -8.38 -7.67
N SER A 88 2.09 -7.95 -8.35
CA SER A 88 2.04 -7.55 -9.76
C SER A 88 3.23 -8.14 -10.50
N LYS A 89 3.09 -8.36 -11.81
CA LYS A 89 4.20 -8.76 -12.68
C LYS A 89 3.92 -8.25 -14.09
N ASP A 90 4.91 -7.60 -14.69
CA ASP A 90 4.83 -7.03 -16.04
C ASP A 90 3.62 -6.08 -16.22
N GLY A 91 3.26 -5.34 -15.16
CA GLY A 91 2.11 -4.43 -15.13
C GLY A 91 0.76 -5.11 -14.91
N VAL A 92 0.72 -6.44 -14.75
CA VAL A 92 -0.50 -7.22 -14.52
C VAL A 92 -0.66 -7.54 -13.04
N ARG A 93 -1.85 -7.30 -12.49
CA ARG A 93 -2.20 -7.64 -11.10
C ARG A 93 -2.47 -9.13 -10.93
N TYR A 94 -1.88 -9.74 -9.90
CA TYR A 94 -2.08 -11.14 -9.54
C TYR A 94 -2.81 -11.23 -8.19
N GLY A 95 -4.08 -11.62 -8.27
CA GLY A 95 -4.99 -11.72 -7.12
C GLY A 95 -5.68 -10.41 -6.77
N ASP A 96 -6.37 -10.43 -5.64
CA ASP A 96 -7.09 -9.29 -5.11
C ASP A 96 -6.22 -8.43 -4.20
N TRP A 97 -6.62 -7.17 -4.06
CA TRP A 97 -6.05 -6.28 -3.06
C TRP A 97 -6.36 -6.81 -1.67
N VAL A 98 -5.31 -7.01 -0.88
CA VAL A 98 -5.44 -7.32 0.54
C VAL A 98 -5.18 -6.07 1.32
N CYS A 99 -6.08 -5.70 2.22
CA CYS A 99 -5.97 -4.49 3.03
C CYS A 99 -5.71 -4.79 4.51
N SER A 100 -5.01 -3.88 5.17
CA SER A 100 -4.83 -3.86 6.63
C SER A 100 -6.18 -3.59 7.32
N ALA A 101 -6.17 -3.70 8.66
CA ALA A 101 -7.17 -3.02 9.48
C ALA A 101 -7.14 -1.50 9.19
N GLN A 102 -8.23 -0.81 9.53
CA GLN A 102 -8.29 0.65 9.47
C GLN A 102 -7.41 1.28 10.57
N THR A 103 -6.82 2.42 10.26
CA THR A 103 -6.23 3.38 11.21
C THR A 103 -6.76 4.79 10.92
N GLN A 104 -6.46 5.74 11.81
CA GLN A 104 -6.59 7.17 11.51
C GLN A 104 -5.25 7.67 10.96
N ALA A 105 -5.29 8.54 9.95
CA ALA A 105 -4.13 9.29 9.47
C ALA A 105 -3.66 10.31 10.52
#